data_AF-A0A950LPG7-F1
#
_entry.id   AF-A0A950LPG7-F1
#
_cell.length_a   1.000
_cell.length_b   1.000
_cell.length_c   1.000
_cell.angle_alpha   90.00
_cell.angle_beta   90.00
_cell.angle_gamma   90.00
#
_symmetry.space_group_name_H-M   'P 1'
#
loop_
_entity.id
_entity.type
_entity.pdbx_description
1 polymer ?
#
loop_
_entity_poly.entity_id
_entity_poly.type
_entity_poly.pdbx_seq_one_letter_code
_entity_poly.pdbx_strand_id
1 'polypeptide(L)'
;MTAGSPAASGTPAVYFASDYGTEDEFVGVVHAVLHRFAPGVPVIDLAHEIPAFDVAAGADLLLRCRPALGSGVVLAVVDPGVGSARRAVALRT
;
A
#
# COMPACT_ATOMS: atom_id res chain seq x y z
N MET A 1 -3.55 33.43 15.54
CA MET A 1 -4.68 32.48 15.45
C MET A 1 -4.50 31.70 14.15
N THR A 2 -3.65 30.67 14.16
CA THR A 2 -3.31 29.89 12.95
C THR A 2 -4.44 28.92 12.66
N ALA A 3 -5.13 29.13 11.55
CA ALA A 3 -6.11 28.19 11.02
C ALA A 3 -5.46 26.81 10.88
N GLY A 4 -6.07 25.79 11.49
CA GLY A 4 -5.67 24.41 11.29
C GLY A 4 -5.75 24.07 9.81
N SER A 5 -4.70 23.45 9.27
CA SER A 5 -4.76 22.83 7.94
C SER A 5 -5.98 21.92 7.87
N PRO A 6 -6.78 21.94 6.78
CA PRO A 6 -7.86 21.00 6.63
C PRO A 6 -7.26 19.59 6.62
N ALA A 7 -7.51 18.81 7.67
CA ALA A 7 -7.24 17.39 7.64
C ALA A 7 -7.96 16.82 6.42
N ALA A 8 -7.24 16.13 5.54
CA ALA A 8 -7.79 15.57 4.30
C ALA A 8 -9.07 14.80 4.62
N SER A 9 -10.22 15.37 4.24
CA SER A 9 -11.55 14.90 4.58
C SER A 9 -11.97 13.78 3.63
N GLY A 10 -11.29 12.65 3.76
CA GLY A 10 -11.64 11.39 3.10
C GLY A 10 -11.68 10.26 4.12
N THR A 11 -12.54 9.27 3.88
CA THR A 11 -12.53 8.01 4.62
C THR A 11 -11.14 7.39 4.52
N PRO A 12 -10.47 7.05 5.64
CA PRO A 12 -9.16 6.40 5.60
C PRO A 12 -9.21 5.12 4.76
N ALA A 13 -8.22 4.95 3.88
CA ALA A 13 -8.12 3.79 3.00
C ALA A 13 -6.79 3.03 3.17
N VAL A 14 -6.74 1.80 2.66
CA VAL A 14 -5.48 1.09 2.41
C VAL A 14 -5.13 1.25 0.94
N TYR A 15 -3.97 1.83 0.65
CA TYR A 15 -3.43 1.92 -0.70
C TYR A 15 -2.43 0.79 -0.90
N PHE A 16 -2.72 -0.15 -1.79
CA PHE A 16 -1.94 -1.37 -1.95
C PHE A 16 -1.11 -1.36 -3.23
N ALA A 17 0.20 -1.58 -3.09
CA ALA A 17 1.12 -1.75 -4.22
C ALA A 17 1.97 -3.01 -4.02
N SER A 18 2.19 -3.81 -5.07
CA SER A 18 3.08 -4.96 -5.00
C SER A 18 3.75 -5.34 -6.33
N ASP A 19 4.67 -6.29 -6.28
CA ASP A 19 5.29 -6.97 -7.42
C ASP A 19 4.71 -8.39 -7.66
N TYR A 20 3.53 -8.68 -7.11
CA TYR A 20 2.91 -10.01 -7.18
C TYR A 20 2.37 -10.36 -8.56
N GLY A 21 2.10 -9.37 -9.40
CA GLY A 21 1.25 -9.52 -10.57
C GLY A 21 -0.23 -9.70 -10.22
N THR A 22 -1.03 -9.91 -11.27
CA THR A 22 -2.49 -10.12 -11.17
C THR A 22 -2.95 -11.43 -11.80
N GLU A 23 -2.00 -12.30 -12.19
CA GLU A 23 -2.30 -13.58 -12.85
C GLU A 23 -2.76 -14.68 -11.87
N ASP A 24 -2.44 -14.54 -10.58
CA ASP A 24 -2.77 -15.49 -9.52
C ASP A 24 -3.54 -14.84 -8.36
N GLU A 25 -3.75 -15.59 -7.28
CA GLU A 25 -4.60 -15.20 -6.16
C GLU A 25 -3.96 -14.24 -5.14
N PHE A 26 -2.66 -13.91 -5.21
CA PHE A 26 -1.97 -13.25 -4.09
C PHE A 26 -2.61 -11.92 -3.68
N VAL A 27 -2.97 -11.08 -4.65
CA VAL A 27 -3.68 -9.80 -4.39
C VAL A 27 -5.03 -10.07 -3.72
N GLY A 28 -5.78 -11.06 -4.22
CA GLY A 28 -7.06 -11.47 -3.65
C GLY A 28 -6.95 -11.97 -2.21
N VAL A 29 -5.89 -12.71 -1.88
CA VAL A 29 -5.63 -13.17 -0.51
C VAL A 29 -5.33 -11.97 0.42
N VAL A 30 -4.56 -10.99 -0.04
CA VAL A 30 -4.33 -9.75 0.75
C VAL A 30 -5.64 -9.02 1.00
N HIS A 31 -6.49 -8.86 -0.02
CA HIS A 31 -7.81 -8.26 0.13
C HIS A 31 -8.69 -9.03 1.12
N ALA A 32 -8.69 -10.37 1.09
CA ALA A 32 -9.43 -11.20 2.04
C ALA A 32 -8.95 -11.01 3.49
N VAL A 33 -7.63 -10.92 3.70
CA VAL A 33 -7.04 -10.64 5.02
C VAL A 33 -7.43 -9.24 5.49
N LEU A 34 -7.32 -8.22 4.64
CA LEU A 34 -7.73 -6.85 4.95
C LEU A 34 -9.22 -6.78 5.29
N HIS A 35 -10.08 -7.45 4.52
CA HIS A 35 -11.51 -7.53 4.80
C HIS A 35 -11.80 -8.17 6.17
N ARG A 36 -11.05 -9.20 6.55
CA ARG A 36 -11.20 -9.88 7.84
C ARG A 36 -10.78 -9.02 9.03
N PHE A 37 -9.67 -8.29 8.92
CA PHE A 37 -9.07 -7.55 10.03
C PHE A 37 -9.44 -6.05 10.08
N ALA A 38 -9.85 -5.49 8.95
CA ALA A 38 -10.25 -4.09 8.79
C ALA A 38 -11.54 -4.01 7.94
N PRO A 39 -12.66 -4.61 8.41
CA PRO A 39 -13.90 -4.64 7.65
C PRO A 39 -14.41 -3.22 7.35
N GLY A 40 -14.80 -2.99 6.09
CA GLY A 40 -15.33 -1.71 5.64
C GLY A 40 -14.29 -0.64 5.31
N VAL A 41 -12.99 -0.91 5.54
CA VAL A 41 -11.93 -0.02 5.07
C VAL A 41 -11.75 -0.19 3.56
N PRO A 42 -11.84 0.88 2.75
CA PRO A 42 -11.59 0.80 1.32
C PRO A 42 -10.16 0.34 1.02
N VAL A 43 -10.00 -0.58 0.08
CA VAL A 43 -8.70 -0.96 -0.47
C VAL A 43 -8.61 -0.39 -1.89
N ILE A 44 -7.54 0.35 -2.16
CA ILE A 44 -7.26 1.00 -3.44
C ILE A 44 -5.95 0.42 -3.95
N ASP A 45 -6.04 -0.40 -4.99
CA ASP A 45 -4.87 -0.95 -5.66
C ASP A 45 -4.20 0.14 -6.51
N LEU A 46 -2.93 0.43 -6.21
CA LEU A 46 -2.12 1.38 -6.96
C LEU A 46 -1.47 0.71 -8.17
N ALA A 47 -0.86 -0.47 -7.97
CA ALA A 47 -0.30 -1.33 -9.01
C ALA A 47 0.17 -2.66 -8.39
N HIS A 48 0.07 -3.75 -9.16
CA HIS A 48 0.62 -5.06 -8.79
C HIS A 48 1.67 -5.59 -9.78
N GLU A 49 1.87 -4.88 -10.90
CA GLU A 49 2.81 -5.24 -11.97
C GLU A 49 4.17 -4.53 -11.80
N ILE A 50 4.59 -4.24 -10.56
CA ILE A 50 5.94 -3.74 -10.31
C ILE A 50 6.92 -4.84 -10.74
N PRO A 51 8.02 -4.52 -11.44
CA PRO A 51 9.01 -5.52 -11.78
C PRO A 51 9.47 -6.30 -10.55
N ALA A 52 9.47 -7.63 -10.66
CA ALA A 52 9.77 -8.53 -9.55
C ALA A 52 11.07 -8.11 -8.85
N PHE A 53 10.98 -7.95 -7.53
CA PHE A 53 12.10 -7.63 -6.64
C PHE A 53 12.72 -6.22 -6.83
N ASP A 54 12.19 -5.39 -7.72
CA ASP A 54 12.70 -4.05 -7.99
C ASP A 54 12.14 -3.02 -6.99
N VAL A 55 12.78 -2.96 -5.83
CA VAL A 55 12.42 -2.02 -4.75
C VAL A 55 12.50 -0.56 -5.20
N ALA A 56 13.41 -0.22 -6.13
CA ALA A 56 13.55 1.14 -6.64
C ALA A 56 12.36 1.54 -7.51
N ALA A 57 11.92 0.65 -8.41
CA ALA A 57 10.70 0.86 -9.19
C ALA A 57 9.46 1.03 -8.31
N GLY A 58 9.35 0.25 -7.23
CA GLY A 58 8.30 0.41 -6.22
C GLY A 58 8.36 1.76 -5.51
N ALA A 59 9.54 2.22 -5.11
CA ALA A 59 9.70 3.53 -4.46
C ALA A 59 9.31 4.69 -5.40
N ASP A 60 9.75 4.62 -6.66
CA ASP A 60 9.40 5.60 -7.69
C ASP A 60 7.90 5.65 -7.98
N LEU A 61 7.23 4.49 -7.98
CA LEU A 61 5.78 4.40 -8.09
C LEU A 61 5.09 5.13 -6.93
N LEU A 62 5.50 4.86 -5.69
CA LEU A 62 4.91 5.51 -4.52
C LEU A 62 5.13 7.03 -4.53
N LEU A 63 6.30 7.51 -4.96
CA LEU A 63 6.59 8.93 -5.12
C LEU A 63 5.63 9.59 -6.12
N ARG A 64 5.33 8.93 -7.23
CA ARG A 64 4.37 9.41 -8.23
C ARG A 64 2.93 9.38 -7.74
N CYS A 65 2.54 8.37 -6.96
CA CYS A 65 1.18 8.24 -6.43
C CYS A 65 0.91 9.21 -5.27
N ARG A 66 1.93 9.55 -4.48
CA ARG A 66 1.81 10.34 -3.24
C ARG A 66 0.88 11.57 -3.32
N PRO A 67 0.92 12.42 -4.37
CA PRO A 67 0.06 13.61 -4.44
C PRO A 67 -1.44 13.31 -4.51
N ALA A 68 -1.81 12.11 -4.94
CA ALA A 68 -3.20 11.68 -5.07
C ALA A 68 -3.72 10.90 -3.85
N LEU A 69 -2.84 10.52 -2.91
CA LEU A 69 -3.23 9.74 -1.75
C LEU A 69 -3.90 10.62 -0.70
N GLY A 70 -4.99 10.11 -0.12
CA GLY A 70 -5.69 10.71 1.02
C GLY A 70 -5.17 10.19 2.35
N SER A 71 -5.98 10.35 3.39
CA SER A 71 -5.70 9.74 4.70
C SER A 71 -5.74 8.21 4.59
N GLY A 72 -4.84 7.51 5.27
CA GLY A 72 -4.80 6.05 5.18
C GLY A 72 -3.43 5.43 5.46
N VAL A 73 -3.31 4.16 5.07
CA VAL A 73 -2.09 3.38 5.15
C VAL A 73 -1.67 3.01 3.73
N VAL A 74 -0.39 3.20 3.41
CA VAL A 74 0.21 2.63 2.21
C VAL A 74 0.78 1.27 2.57
N LEU A 75 0.20 0.21 2.01
CA LEU A 75 0.74 -1.14 2.05
C LEU A 75 1.54 -1.34 0.76
N ALA A 76 2.86 -1.40 0.85
CA ALA A 76 3.72 -1.63 -0.30
C ALA A 76 4.59 -2.87 -0.07
N VAL A 77 4.54 -3.83 -0.99
CA VAL A 77 5.31 -5.07 -0.89
C VAL A 77 6.09 -5.31 -2.18
N VAL A 78 7.40 -5.07 -2.11
CA VAL A 78 8.37 -5.52 -3.11
C VAL A 78 9.52 -6.13 -2.32
N ASP A 79 9.58 -7.46 -2.27
CA ASP A 79 10.41 -8.17 -1.30
C ASP A 79 11.19 -9.35 -1.92
N PRO A 80 12.47 -9.14 -2.31
CA PRO A 80 13.36 -10.22 -2.72
C PRO A 80 13.67 -11.25 -1.61
N GLY A 81 13.45 -10.89 -0.35
CA GLY A 81 13.68 -11.70 0.84
C GLY A 81 12.40 -12.23 1.48
N VAL A 82 11.30 -12.32 0.73
CA VAL A 82 10.04 -12.91 1.23
C VAL A 82 10.29 -14.30 1.84
N GLY A 83 9.67 -14.58 2.98
CA GLY A 83 9.85 -15.85 3.72
C GLY A 83 11.17 -15.98 4.50
N SER A 84 12.05 -14.97 4.45
CA SER A 84 13.27 -14.93 5.27
C SER A 84 13.02 -14.39 6.69
N ALA A 85 14.08 -14.27 7.49
CA ALA A 85 14.01 -13.61 8.80
C ALA A 85 13.81 -12.08 8.73
N ARG A 86 13.77 -11.49 7.52
CA ARG A 86 13.56 -10.07 7.30
C ARG A 86 12.18 -9.66 7.82
N ARG A 87 12.14 -8.65 8.70
CA ARG A 87 10.89 -8.13 9.28
C ARG A 87 10.32 -7.00 8.44
N ALA A 88 9.00 -6.93 8.38
CA ALA A 88 8.28 -5.76 7.86
C ALA A 88 8.56 -4.51 8.72
N VAL A 89 8.42 -3.34 8.12
CA VAL A 89 8.57 -2.04 8.78
C VAL A 89 7.28 -1.24 8.61
N ALA A 90 6.86 -0.54 9.66
CA ALA A 90 5.78 0.43 9.62
C ALA A 90 6.32 1.80 10.05
N LEU A 91 5.99 2.84 9.29
CA LEU A 91 6.41 4.22 9.54
C LEU A 91 5.16 5.10 9.64
N ARG A 92 5.24 6.14 10.48
CA ARG A 92 4.24 7.20 10.55
C ARG A 92 4.89 8.50 10.09
N THR A 93 4.33 9.09 9.05
CA THR A 93 4.74 10.38 8.47
C THR A 93 3.98 11.55 9.06
#